data_AF-J3ICX0-F1
#
_entry.id   AF-J3ICX0-F1
#
_cell.length_a   1.000
_cell.length_b   1.000
_cell.length_c   1.000
_cell.angle_alpha   90.00
_cell.angle_beta   90.00
_cell.angle_gamma   90.00
#
_symmetry.space_group_name_H-M   'P 1'
#
loop_
_entity.id
_entity.type
_entity.pdbx_description
1 polymer ?
#
loop_
_entity_poly.entity_id
_entity_poly.type
_entity_poly.pdbx_seq_one_letter_code
_entity_poly.pdbx_strand_id
1 'polypeptide(L)'
;MTFFPQISTRFLKTVAAVRSASYNVVYPEDVRLYGLSFATNVLGTSLGGEVSFRPNMPLGINGADLNLAATGNAASPLFVSGQSSNVAGAQVAGYQRMPVLQTQMSATRFFDQVLGADRLTLVGEVGYNRINGLGESDGTEVRFGRNTVFGAGQLVNQAVCVGQNTPVPGQPGVTRPSNPQQECNSHGFYTTDSWGYRLRGKLDYPNVFAGINLSPNLAWSHDVNGVGPNFEEGNKAISLGVDADYMNTYTASLSYTDYFGGKWNSITDRDYVAASFGVNF
;
A
#
# COMPACT_ATOMS: atom_id res chain seq x y z
N MET A 1 7.44 6.63 -12.21
CA MET A 1 7.49 8.07 -11.92
C MET A 1 6.40 8.35 -10.89
N THR A 2 6.77 8.55 -9.62
CA THR A 2 5.80 8.68 -8.52
C THR A 2 5.50 10.15 -8.28
N PHE A 3 4.21 10.49 -8.23
CA PHE A 3 3.70 11.85 -8.07
C PHE A 3 3.56 12.19 -6.59
N PHE A 4 3.94 13.41 -6.20
CA PHE A 4 3.67 13.93 -4.86
C PHE A 4 2.92 15.27 -4.96
N PRO A 5 1.69 15.38 -4.40
CA PRO A 5 0.97 16.64 -4.36
C PRO A 5 1.63 17.58 -3.34
N GLN A 6 1.95 18.81 -3.74
CA GLN A 6 2.33 19.89 -2.82
C GLN A 6 1.24 20.94 -2.77
N ILE A 7 1.08 21.65 -1.65
CA ILE A 7 -0.01 22.64 -1.47
C ILE A 7 0.56 23.98 -1.00
N SER A 8 0.06 25.09 -1.55
CA SER A 8 0.27 26.44 -1.03
C SER A 8 -0.96 26.89 -0.23
N THR A 9 -0.78 27.32 1.02
CA THR A 9 -1.88 27.74 1.91
C THR A 9 -2.20 29.22 1.69
N ARG A 10 -3.45 29.68 1.76
CA ARG A 10 -3.79 31.12 1.81
C ARG A 10 -4.96 31.34 2.76
N PHE A 11 -4.82 32.25 3.72
CA PHE A 11 -5.82 32.46 4.78
C PHE A 11 -6.83 33.55 4.42
N LEU A 12 -8.03 33.15 3.99
CA LEU A 12 -9.27 33.91 4.09
C LEU A 12 -10.39 32.92 4.49
N LYS A 13 -11.48 33.37 5.15
CA LYS A 13 -12.68 32.59 5.59
C LYS A 13 -12.76 31.21 4.93
N THR A 14 -12.89 30.10 5.66
CA THR A 14 -12.72 28.69 5.23
C THR A 14 -12.99 28.36 3.74
N VAL A 15 -14.04 28.91 3.12
CA VAL A 15 -14.35 28.82 1.68
C VAL A 15 -13.33 29.52 0.76
N ALA A 16 -12.84 30.71 1.12
CA ALA A 16 -11.83 31.48 0.41
C ALA A 16 -10.40 30.89 0.54
N ALA A 17 -10.07 30.26 1.68
CA ALA A 17 -8.81 29.53 1.83
C ALA A 17 -8.72 28.34 0.85
N VAL A 18 -9.79 27.55 0.73
CA VAL A 18 -9.86 26.45 -0.23
C VAL A 18 -9.81 26.96 -1.68
N ARG A 19 -10.45 28.10 -1.99
CA ARG A 19 -10.44 28.71 -3.34
C ARG A 19 -9.10 29.30 -3.77
N SER A 20 -8.19 29.54 -2.83
CA SER A 20 -6.90 30.18 -3.10
C SER A 20 -5.70 29.24 -2.88
N ALA A 21 -5.95 28.00 -2.48
CA ALA A 21 -4.95 26.95 -2.43
C ALA A 21 -4.55 26.53 -3.85
N SER A 22 -3.24 26.49 -4.12
CA SER A 22 -2.69 25.93 -5.36
C SER A 22 -2.00 24.61 -5.05
N TYR A 23 -2.16 23.62 -5.92
CA TYR A 23 -1.38 22.39 -5.85
C TYR A 23 -0.24 22.45 -6.87
N ASN A 24 0.92 21.92 -6.49
CA ASN A 24 2.05 21.76 -7.40
C ASN A 24 2.39 20.30 -7.56
N VAL A 25 2.86 19.96 -8.76
CA VAL A 25 3.38 18.65 -9.11
C VAL A 25 4.89 18.71 -9.02
N VAL A 26 5.48 17.86 -8.18
CA VAL A 26 6.93 17.78 -8.04
C VAL A 26 7.43 16.41 -8.46
N TYR A 27 8.50 16.40 -9.24
CA TYR A 27 9.23 15.20 -9.66
C TYR A 27 10.59 15.22 -8.98
N PRO A 28 10.77 14.54 -7.83
CA PRO A 28 12.04 14.55 -7.14
C PRO A 28 13.10 13.88 -8.00
N GLU A 29 14.14 14.63 -8.35
CA GLU A 29 15.31 14.13 -9.09
C GLU A 29 16.37 13.53 -8.15
N ASP A 30 17.46 13.03 -8.73
CA ASP A 30 18.65 12.52 -8.01
C ASP A 30 18.38 11.42 -6.97
N VAL A 31 17.40 10.55 -7.23
CA VAL A 31 17.17 9.37 -6.38
C VAL A 31 18.28 8.35 -6.62
N ARG A 32 19.15 8.17 -5.63
CA ARG A 32 20.26 7.22 -5.69
C ARG A 32 19.79 5.84 -5.27
N LEU A 33 20.30 4.81 -5.93
CA LEU A 33 19.99 3.41 -5.66
C LEU A 33 21.29 2.60 -5.71
N TYR A 34 21.54 1.83 -4.66
CA TYR A 34 22.57 0.80 -4.62
C TYR A 34 21.89 -0.55 -4.51
N GLY A 35 22.25 -1.51 -5.36
CA GLY A 35 21.59 -2.81 -5.42
C GLY A 35 22.61 -3.94 -5.46
N LEU A 36 22.32 -5.02 -4.76
CA LEU A 36 23.03 -6.29 -4.83
C LEU A 36 22.01 -7.39 -5.09
N SER A 37 22.32 -8.31 -6.00
CA SER A 37 21.47 -9.46 -6.29
C SER A 37 22.28 -10.75 -6.37
N PHE A 38 21.61 -11.86 -6.12
CA PHE A 38 22.17 -13.19 -6.29
C PHE A 38 21.11 -14.14 -6.85
N ALA A 39 21.58 -15.19 -7.52
CA ALA A 39 20.77 -16.31 -7.96
C ALA A 39 21.60 -17.58 -7.85
N THR A 40 21.02 -18.64 -7.30
CA THR A 40 21.68 -19.92 -7.08
C THR A 40 20.66 -21.07 -7.10
N ASN A 41 21.15 -22.30 -7.09
CA ASN A 41 20.31 -23.49 -6.98
C ASN A 41 20.77 -24.30 -5.75
N VAL A 42 19.86 -24.55 -4.81
CA VAL A 42 20.14 -25.27 -3.57
C VAL A 42 19.24 -26.48 -3.49
N LEU A 43 19.83 -27.68 -3.53
CA LEU A 43 19.13 -28.97 -3.41
C LEU A 43 18.00 -29.19 -4.44
N GLY A 44 18.05 -28.53 -5.60
CA GLY A 44 17.00 -28.56 -6.64
C GLY A 44 15.93 -27.47 -6.50
N THR A 45 16.11 -26.52 -5.58
CA THR A 45 15.30 -25.31 -5.45
C THR A 45 16.08 -24.14 -6.03
N SER A 46 15.50 -23.46 -7.02
CA SER A 46 16.04 -22.21 -7.54
C SER A 46 15.80 -21.11 -6.50
N LEU A 47 16.85 -20.42 -6.10
CA LEU A 47 16.82 -19.38 -5.09
C LEU A 47 17.40 -18.08 -5.64
N GLY A 48 16.67 -16.99 -5.52
CA GLY A 48 17.11 -15.66 -5.92
C GLY A 48 16.85 -14.64 -4.82
N GLY A 49 17.61 -13.55 -4.83
CA GLY A 49 17.35 -12.45 -3.93
C GLY A 49 17.99 -11.14 -4.37
N GLU A 50 17.42 -10.05 -3.90
CA GLU A 50 17.88 -8.69 -4.15
C GLU A 50 17.81 -7.88 -2.85
N VAL A 51 18.83 -7.07 -2.61
CA VAL A 51 18.83 -6.01 -1.59
C VAL A 51 19.09 -4.69 -2.32
N SER A 52 18.21 -3.72 -2.13
CA SER A 52 18.37 -2.36 -2.67
C SER A 52 18.29 -1.32 -1.56
N PHE A 53 19.20 -0.34 -1.59
CA PHE A 53 19.24 0.77 -0.64
C PHE A 53 19.17 2.10 -1.38
N ARG A 54 18.22 2.93 -0.98
CA ARG A 54 18.01 4.28 -1.49
C ARG A 54 18.20 5.28 -0.35
N PRO A 55 19.35 5.96 -0.24
CA PRO A 55 19.61 6.86 0.88
C PRO A 55 18.74 8.13 0.88
N ASN A 56 18.09 8.46 -0.24
CA ASN A 56 17.33 9.69 -0.40
C ASN A 56 16.01 9.48 -1.17
N MET A 57 15.30 8.39 -0.86
CA MET A 57 14.01 8.04 -1.45
C MET A 57 12.94 9.07 -1.06
N PRO A 58 12.27 9.73 -2.02
CA PRO A 58 11.16 10.63 -1.70
C PRO A 58 9.95 9.80 -1.26
N LEU A 59 9.52 9.99 -0.01
CA LEU A 59 8.29 9.39 0.53
C LEU A 59 7.21 10.44 0.67
N GLY A 60 6.01 10.11 0.21
CA GLY A 60 4.85 11.00 0.26
C GLY A 60 4.35 11.16 1.68
N ILE A 61 4.20 12.41 2.10
CA ILE A 61 3.63 12.73 3.39
C ILE A 61 2.16 12.30 3.41
N ASN A 62 1.67 11.87 4.57
CA ASN A 62 0.28 11.47 4.73
C ASN A 62 -0.68 12.56 4.20
N GLY A 63 -1.62 12.13 3.37
CA GLY A 63 -2.51 13.08 2.69
C GLY A 63 -3.49 13.78 3.64
N ALA A 64 -3.89 13.18 4.76
CA ALA A 64 -4.78 13.85 5.72
C ALA A 64 -4.03 14.96 6.47
N ASP A 65 -2.75 14.74 6.81
CA ASP A 65 -1.87 15.74 7.41
C ASP A 65 -1.58 16.89 6.43
N LEU A 66 -1.39 16.59 5.15
CA LEU A 66 -1.30 17.58 4.07
C LEU A 66 -2.59 18.37 3.91
N ASN A 67 -3.76 17.73 3.98
CA ASN A 67 -5.06 18.41 3.91
C ASN A 67 -5.28 19.35 5.12
N LEU A 68 -4.89 18.94 6.32
CA LEU A 68 -4.91 19.81 7.49
C LEU A 68 -4.00 21.03 7.28
N ALA A 69 -2.77 20.81 6.80
CA ALA A 69 -1.84 21.89 6.51
C ALA A 69 -2.37 22.83 5.41
N ALA A 70 -2.98 22.29 4.35
CA ALA A 70 -3.58 23.04 3.25
C ALA A 70 -4.63 24.06 3.70
N THR A 71 -5.40 23.71 4.73
CA THR A 71 -6.41 24.59 5.34
C THR A 71 -5.82 25.57 6.36
N GLY A 72 -4.50 25.52 6.59
CA GLY A 72 -3.81 26.35 7.57
C GLY A 72 -4.02 25.93 9.01
N ASN A 73 -4.50 24.70 9.25
CA ASN A 73 -4.74 24.20 10.59
C ASN A 73 -3.41 23.96 11.32
N ALA A 74 -3.13 24.76 12.36
CA ALA A 74 -1.90 24.70 13.13
C ALA A 74 -1.66 23.36 13.84
N ALA A 75 -2.70 22.52 13.98
CA ALA A 75 -2.58 21.18 14.55
C ALA A 75 -2.03 20.13 13.55
N SER A 76 -1.79 20.49 12.28
CA SER A 76 -1.14 19.57 11.34
C SER A 76 0.26 19.18 11.83
N PRO A 77 0.64 17.88 11.81
CA PRO A 77 1.98 17.45 12.18
C PRO A 77 3.08 18.12 11.36
N LEU A 78 2.77 18.65 10.16
CA LEU A 78 3.73 19.38 9.33
C LEU A 78 4.14 20.72 9.93
N PHE A 79 3.25 21.38 10.67
CA PHE A 79 3.57 22.62 11.37
C PHE A 79 4.11 22.35 12.78
N VAL A 80 3.56 21.34 13.47
CA VAL A 80 3.99 20.95 14.83
C VAL A 80 5.43 20.46 14.84
N SER A 81 5.82 19.64 13.86
CA SER A 81 7.20 19.14 13.71
C SER A 81 8.20 20.21 13.26
N GLY A 82 7.73 21.38 12.83
CA GLY A 82 8.56 22.42 12.21
C GLY A 82 8.98 22.10 10.78
N GLN A 83 8.48 21.03 10.16
CA GLN A 83 8.79 20.69 8.77
C GLN A 83 8.34 21.77 7.78
N SER A 84 7.21 22.42 8.06
CA SER A 84 6.66 23.54 7.29
C SER A 84 6.28 24.70 8.22
N SER A 85 6.27 25.92 7.68
CA SER A 85 5.79 27.11 8.41
C SER A 85 4.33 27.39 8.10
N ASN A 86 3.52 27.69 9.11
CA ASN A 86 2.10 28.03 8.93
C ASN A 86 1.92 29.51 8.53
N VAL A 87 2.39 29.85 7.32
CA VAL A 87 2.36 31.22 6.78
C VAL A 87 1.57 31.23 5.48
N ALA A 88 0.68 32.22 5.31
CA ALA A 88 -0.06 32.39 4.06
C ALA A 88 0.89 32.54 2.87
N GLY A 89 0.70 31.73 1.84
CA GLY A 89 1.48 31.66 0.61
C GLY A 89 2.66 30.71 0.69
N ALA A 90 3.02 30.20 1.87
CA ALA A 90 4.11 29.27 2.03
C ALA A 90 3.80 27.94 1.33
N GLN A 91 4.82 27.34 0.74
CA GLN A 91 4.73 26.04 0.11
C GLN A 91 4.92 24.95 1.16
N VAL A 92 3.97 24.03 1.23
CA VAL A 92 4.07 22.82 2.06
C VAL A 92 4.58 21.69 1.17
N ALA A 93 5.74 21.14 1.52
CA ALA A 93 6.31 20.04 0.76
C ALA A 93 5.45 18.78 0.92
N GLY A 94 5.13 18.13 -0.20
CA GLY A 94 4.30 16.91 -0.24
C GLY A 94 5.05 15.61 0.03
N TYR A 95 6.37 15.68 0.18
CA TYR A 95 7.23 14.52 0.39
C TYR A 95 8.43 14.90 1.26
N GLN A 96 9.03 13.90 1.88
CA GLN A 96 10.31 14.00 2.57
C GLN A 96 11.22 12.86 2.12
N ARG A 97 12.51 13.14 1.99
CA ARG A 97 13.48 12.13 1.55
C ARG A 97 13.93 11.30 2.74
N MET A 98 13.78 9.98 2.63
CA MET A 98 14.09 9.03 3.68
C MET A 98 15.07 7.96 3.15
N PRO A 99 16.00 7.46 3.98
CA PRO A 99 16.77 6.27 3.65
C PRO A 99 15.88 5.03 3.71
N VAL A 100 15.77 4.30 2.59
CA VAL A 100 14.93 3.10 2.46
C VAL A 100 15.78 1.92 2.01
N LEU A 101 15.74 0.84 2.78
CA LEU A 101 16.28 -0.47 2.41
C LEU A 101 15.10 -1.37 2.00
N GLN A 102 15.24 -2.08 0.88
CA GLN A 102 14.28 -3.08 0.44
C GLN A 102 15.03 -4.37 0.15
N THR A 103 14.49 -5.48 0.64
CA THR A 103 15.03 -6.81 0.42
C THR A 103 13.93 -7.71 -0.09
N GLN A 104 14.23 -8.53 -1.08
CA GLN A 104 13.36 -9.60 -1.54
C GLN A 104 14.14 -10.88 -1.75
N MET A 105 13.47 -12.00 -1.52
CA MET A 105 14.02 -13.33 -1.73
C MET A 105 12.93 -14.22 -2.31
N SER A 106 13.25 -14.95 -3.37
CA SER A 106 12.35 -15.87 -4.05
C SER A 106 12.93 -17.27 -4.08
N ALA A 107 12.04 -18.26 -3.96
CA ALA A 107 12.35 -19.67 -4.07
C ALA A 107 11.37 -20.33 -5.04
N THR A 108 11.86 -21.15 -5.96
CA THR A 108 11.02 -21.94 -6.87
C THR A 108 11.45 -23.39 -6.82
N ARG A 109 10.48 -24.28 -6.61
CA ARG A 109 10.69 -25.73 -6.55
C ARG A 109 9.66 -26.44 -7.41
N PHE A 110 10.14 -27.42 -8.16
CA PHE A 110 9.30 -28.36 -8.89
C PHE A 110 9.25 -29.68 -8.14
N PHE A 111 8.05 -30.25 -8.07
CA PHE A 111 7.81 -31.61 -7.59
C PHE A 111 7.08 -32.36 -8.69
N ASP A 112 7.64 -33.48 -9.13
CA ASP A 112 7.02 -34.30 -10.16
C ASP A 112 6.07 -35.32 -9.53
N GLN A 113 5.02 -35.70 -10.27
CA GLN A 113 4.08 -36.78 -9.91
C GLN A 113 3.34 -36.55 -8.57
N VAL A 114 2.71 -35.38 -8.42
CA VAL A 114 1.99 -34.99 -7.19
C VAL A 114 0.50 -34.90 -7.46
N LEU A 115 -0.34 -35.55 -6.63
CA LEU A 115 -1.81 -35.50 -6.73
C LEU A 115 -2.34 -35.92 -8.13
N GLY A 116 -1.65 -36.82 -8.81
CA GLY A 116 -1.97 -37.24 -10.18
C GLY A 116 -1.62 -36.23 -11.27
N ALA A 117 -1.05 -35.07 -10.91
CA ALA A 117 -0.46 -34.12 -11.85
C ALA A 117 0.95 -34.58 -12.24
N ASP A 118 1.38 -34.21 -13.44
CA ASP A 118 2.76 -34.44 -13.89
C ASP A 118 3.74 -33.62 -13.06
N ARG A 119 3.36 -32.39 -12.71
CA ARG A 119 4.20 -31.47 -11.96
C ARG A 119 3.40 -30.51 -11.09
N LEU A 120 3.91 -30.28 -9.89
CA LEU A 120 3.61 -29.14 -9.02
C LEU A 120 4.77 -28.14 -9.10
N THR A 121 4.45 -26.92 -9.52
CA THR A 121 5.34 -25.77 -9.38
C THR A 121 4.97 -25.00 -8.13
N LEU A 122 5.91 -24.86 -7.19
CA LEU A 122 5.76 -24.06 -5.99
C LEU A 122 6.75 -22.89 -6.03
N VAL A 123 6.22 -21.68 -5.91
CA VAL A 123 6.99 -20.44 -5.81
C VAL A 123 6.66 -19.78 -4.47
N GLY A 124 7.68 -19.30 -3.78
CA GLY A 124 7.52 -18.50 -2.57
C GLY A 124 8.42 -17.29 -2.60
N GLU A 125 7.92 -16.16 -2.13
CA GLU A 125 8.64 -14.90 -2.05
C GLU A 125 8.47 -14.31 -0.66
N VAL A 126 9.55 -13.75 -0.12
CA VAL A 126 9.53 -12.95 1.11
C VAL A 126 10.11 -11.60 0.76
N GLY A 127 9.43 -10.54 1.18
CA GLY A 127 9.88 -9.18 1.00
C GLY A 127 9.92 -8.44 2.33
N TYR A 128 10.84 -7.50 2.45
CA TYR A 128 11.07 -6.69 3.63
C TYR A 128 11.47 -5.28 3.23
N ASN A 129 10.93 -4.29 3.93
CA ASN A 129 11.30 -2.89 3.80
C ASN A 129 11.73 -2.36 5.16
N ARG A 130 12.76 -1.52 5.16
CA ARG A 130 13.14 -0.69 6.29
C ARG A 130 13.23 0.77 5.90
N ILE A 131 12.59 1.65 6.65
CA ILE A 131 12.63 3.09 6.47
C ILE A 131 13.31 3.68 7.70
N ASN A 132 14.49 4.24 7.53
CA ASN A 132 15.25 4.81 8.64
C ASN A 132 14.85 6.27 8.88
N GLY A 133 14.84 6.69 10.15
CA GLY A 133 14.54 8.06 10.54
C GLY A 133 13.06 8.43 10.51
N LEU A 134 12.16 7.43 10.48
CA LEU A 134 10.75 7.68 10.72
C LEU A 134 10.55 8.24 12.13
N GLY A 135 9.64 9.20 12.20
CA GLY A 135 9.20 9.77 13.46
C GLY A 135 8.03 9.02 14.09
N GLU A 136 7.69 9.41 15.31
CA GLU A 136 6.53 8.91 16.04
C GLU A 136 5.22 9.30 15.35
N SER A 137 4.25 8.38 15.36
CA SER A 137 2.94 8.59 14.71
C SER A 137 1.88 9.24 15.60
N ASP A 138 2.30 9.83 16.73
CA ASP A 138 1.46 10.45 17.76
C ASP A 138 0.94 11.87 17.40
N GLY A 139 1.39 12.39 16.24
CA GLY A 139 1.01 13.70 15.71
C GLY A 139 2.01 14.82 16.02
N THR A 140 3.14 14.51 16.66
CA THR A 140 4.25 15.45 16.88
C THR A 140 5.21 15.52 15.70
N GLU A 141 5.36 14.43 14.95
CA GLU A 141 6.30 14.30 13.84
C GLU A 141 5.62 14.02 12.49
N VAL A 142 6.37 14.15 11.40
CA VAL A 142 5.88 13.93 10.03
C VAL A 142 5.58 12.45 9.81
N ARG A 143 4.39 12.16 9.26
CA ARG A 143 3.92 10.79 9.00
C ARG A 143 3.78 10.52 7.52
N PHE A 144 3.86 9.24 7.17
CA PHE A 144 3.80 8.74 5.79
C PHE A 144 2.79 7.59 5.69
N GLY A 145 2.31 7.32 4.48
CA GLY A 145 1.33 6.26 4.25
C GLY A 145 -0.05 6.59 4.80
N ARG A 146 -0.84 5.55 5.09
CA ARG A 146 -2.26 5.56 5.47
C ARG A 146 -3.17 6.27 4.46
N ASN A 147 -4.14 5.54 3.91
CA ASN A 147 -5.10 6.12 2.97
C ASN A 147 -5.90 7.26 3.64
N THR A 148 -6.03 8.38 2.95
CA THR A 148 -6.76 9.57 3.44
C THR A 148 -8.23 9.32 3.72
N VAL A 149 -8.80 8.24 3.17
CA VAL A 149 -10.19 7.80 3.46
C VAL A 149 -10.41 7.55 4.96
N PHE A 150 -9.36 7.13 5.68
CA PHE A 150 -9.40 6.91 7.12
C PHE A 150 -9.22 8.19 7.94
N GLY A 151 -9.19 9.36 7.30
CA GLY A 151 -9.06 10.64 7.96
C GLY A 151 -7.70 10.88 8.62
N ALA A 152 -7.67 11.88 9.51
CA ALA A 152 -6.51 12.25 10.29
C ALA A 152 -6.23 11.17 11.36
N GLY A 153 -4.95 10.91 11.59
CA GLY A 153 -4.52 10.17 12.78
C GLY A 153 -4.48 11.07 14.01
N GLN A 154 -4.02 10.50 15.12
CA GLN A 154 -3.80 11.20 16.38
C GLN A 154 -3.05 12.52 16.17
N LEU A 155 -3.51 13.62 16.80
CA LEU A 155 -2.86 14.94 16.78
C LEU A 155 -2.48 15.37 18.21
N VAL A 156 -1.54 16.30 18.36
CA VAL A 156 -1.18 16.86 19.68
C VAL A 156 -2.39 17.42 20.45
N ASN A 157 -3.34 18.03 19.73
CA ASN A 157 -4.64 18.39 20.26
C ASN A 157 -5.73 17.47 19.70
N GLN A 158 -6.11 16.48 20.50
CA GLN A 158 -7.12 15.48 20.14
C GLN A 158 -8.48 16.08 19.81
N ALA A 159 -8.85 17.24 20.37
CA ALA A 159 -10.15 17.89 20.13
C ALA A 159 -10.36 18.25 18.64
N VAL A 160 -9.28 18.46 17.88
CA VAL A 160 -9.33 18.72 16.43
C VAL A 160 -9.68 17.44 15.65
N CYS A 161 -9.28 16.28 16.17
CA CYS A 161 -9.37 14.99 15.49
C CYS A 161 -10.62 14.18 15.89
N VAL A 162 -11.03 14.21 17.17
CA VAL A 162 -12.26 13.52 17.64
C VAL A 162 -13.55 14.33 17.38
N GLY A 163 -13.42 15.59 16.98
CA GLY A 163 -14.53 16.51 16.79
C GLY A 163 -15.17 16.97 18.11
N GLN A 164 -16.04 17.96 18.01
CA GLN A 164 -16.84 18.47 19.12
C GLN A 164 -18.32 18.22 18.85
N ASN A 165 -19.12 17.98 19.88
CA ASN A 165 -20.58 17.88 19.74
C ASN A 165 -21.14 19.24 19.30
N THR A 166 -21.58 19.31 18.04
CA THR A 166 -22.17 20.52 17.45
C THR A 166 -23.70 20.41 17.41
N PRO A 167 -24.45 21.46 17.79
CA PRO A 167 -25.90 21.46 17.66
C PRO A 167 -26.33 21.23 16.21
N VAL A 168 -27.33 20.37 16.01
CA VAL A 168 -27.92 20.17 14.68
C VAL A 168 -28.86 21.34 14.38
N PRO A 169 -28.68 22.07 13.25
CA PRO A 169 -29.57 23.17 12.89
C PRO A 169 -31.04 22.72 12.85
N GLY A 170 -31.90 23.38 13.60
CA GLY A 170 -33.33 23.07 13.67
C GLY A 170 -33.73 21.95 14.65
N GLN A 171 -32.80 21.40 15.44
CA GLN A 171 -33.11 20.35 16.43
C GLN A 171 -32.53 20.71 17.82
N PRO A 172 -33.31 21.40 18.68
CA PRO A 172 -32.89 21.74 20.03
C PRO A 172 -32.54 20.50 20.86
N GLY A 173 -31.38 20.50 21.52
CA GLY A 173 -30.91 19.39 22.35
C GLY A 173 -30.28 18.22 21.59
N VAL A 174 -30.30 18.22 20.25
CA VAL A 174 -29.62 17.22 19.44
C VAL A 174 -28.24 17.74 19.05
N THR A 175 -27.21 16.97 19.38
CA THR A 175 -25.83 17.26 18.94
C THR A 175 -25.35 16.16 18.00
N ARG A 176 -24.51 16.53 17.02
CA ARG A 176 -23.75 15.61 16.19
C ARG A 176 -22.27 15.93 16.31
N PRO A 177 -21.37 14.94 16.39
CA PRO A 177 -19.94 15.20 16.33
C PRO A 177 -19.60 15.97 15.04
N SER A 178 -18.81 17.03 15.17
CA SER A 178 -18.34 17.86 14.05
C SER A 178 -17.38 17.11 13.12
N ASN A 179 -16.81 16.00 13.62
CA ASN A 179 -15.89 15.15 12.89
C ASN A 179 -16.17 13.68 13.28
N PRO A 180 -16.59 12.81 12.34
CA PRO A 180 -16.91 11.42 12.64
C PRO A 180 -15.66 10.51 12.67
N GLN A 181 -14.45 11.04 12.90
CA GLN A 181 -13.21 10.27 12.75
C GLN A 181 -13.07 9.16 13.81
N GLN A 182 -13.54 7.97 13.43
CA GLN A 182 -13.43 6.71 14.18
C GLN A 182 -11.98 6.21 14.31
N GLU A 183 -11.03 6.88 13.65
CA GLU A 183 -9.66 6.40 13.49
C GLU A 183 -8.59 7.41 13.94
N CYS A 184 -8.93 8.25 14.92
CA CYS A 184 -8.01 9.18 15.56
C CYS A 184 -6.97 8.47 16.45
N ASN A 185 -6.07 7.71 15.82
CA ASN A 185 -5.03 6.94 16.49
C ASN A 185 -3.71 7.01 15.69
N SER A 186 -2.64 6.47 16.26
CA SER A 186 -1.29 6.45 15.68
C SER A 186 -1.03 5.25 14.77
N HIS A 187 -2.05 4.45 14.44
CA HIS A 187 -1.88 3.23 13.63
C HIS A 187 -2.14 3.47 12.14
N GLY A 188 -1.61 2.57 11.31
CA GLY A 188 -1.79 2.57 9.84
C GLY A 188 -0.81 3.43 9.05
N PHE A 189 0.02 4.20 9.74
CA PHE A 189 1.12 4.95 9.15
C PHE A 189 2.34 4.05 8.93
N TYR A 190 3.27 4.50 8.08
CA TYR A 190 4.50 3.76 7.81
C TYR A 190 5.28 3.47 9.10
N THR A 191 5.76 2.25 9.22
CA THR A 191 6.57 1.76 10.32
C THR A 191 8.02 1.59 9.87
N THR A 192 8.95 1.59 10.83
CA THR A 192 10.39 1.43 10.56
C THR A 192 10.67 0.16 9.77
N ASP A 193 10.02 -0.94 10.14
CA ASP A 193 10.17 -2.24 9.49
C ASP A 193 8.79 -2.68 9.01
N SER A 194 8.73 -3.25 7.80
CA SER A 194 7.52 -3.89 7.27
C SER A 194 7.88 -5.08 6.39
N TRP A 195 7.11 -6.16 6.46
CA TRP A 195 7.39 -7.38 5.70
C TRP A 195 6.15 -8.20 5.39
N GLY A 196 6.29 -9.04 4.36
CA GLY A 196 5.25 -9.94 3.93
C GLY A 196 5.81 -11.08 3.09
N TYR A 197 4.94 -12.01 2.75
CA TYR A 197 5.26 -13.12 1.87
C TYR A 197 4.16 -13.36 0.84
N ARG A 198 4.56 -13.98 -0.26
CA ARG A 198 3.68 -14.42 -1.35
C ARG A 198 4.00 -15.88 -1.65
N LEU A 199 2.98 -16.68 -1.90
CA LEU A 199 3.11 -18.08 -2.30
C LEU A 199 2.28 -18.31 -3.54
N ARG A 200 2.77 -19.13 -4.47
CA ARG A 200 2.01 -19.59 -5.63
C ARG A 200 2.25 -21.07 -5.84
N GLY A 201 1.17 -21.84 -5.94
CA GLY A 201 1.16 -23.23 -6.36
C GLY A 201 0.48 -23.36 -7.72
N LYS A 202 1.03 -24.17 -8.60
CA LYS A 202 0.41 -24.53 -9.89
C LYS A 202 0.63 -26.01 -10.13
N LEU A 203 -0.45 -26.75 -10.35
CA LEU A 203 -0.38 -28.13 -10.81
C LEU A 203 -0.57 -28.15 -12.33
N ASP A 204 0.12 -29.04 -13.03
CA ASP A 204 -0.02 -29.25 -14.47
C ASP A 204 -0.50 -30.68 -14.73
N TYR A 205 -1.72 -30.79 -15.25
CA TYR A 205 -2.35 -32.05 -15.68
C TYR A 205 -2.46 -32.06 -17.20
N PRO A 206 -1.57 -32.77 -17.90
CA PRO A 206 -1.68 -32.88 -19.34
C PRO A 206 -2.78 -33.85 -19.76
N ASN A 207 -3.41 -33.57 -20.90
CA ASN A 207 -4.38 -34.46 -21.56
C ASN A 207 -5.49 -35.02 -20.64
N VAL A 208 -6.04 -34.19 -19.75
CA VAL A 208 -7.08 -34.62 -18.79
C VAL A 208 -8.31 -35.17 -19.51
N PHE A 209 -8.74 -34.49 -20.57
CA PHE A 209 -9.83 -34.94 -21.41
C PHE A 209 -9.67 -34.42 -22.83
N ALA A 210 -9.80 -35.31 -23.81
CA ALA A 210 -9.80 -34.97 -25.24
C ALA A 210 -8.62 -34.07 -25.69
N GLY A 211 -7.43 -34.23 -25.09
CA GLY A 211 -6.25 -33.41 -25.42
C GLY A 211 -6.18 -32.05 -24.74
N ILE A 212 -7.08 -31.75 -23.81
CA ILE A 212 -7.07 -30.53 -23.00
C ILE A 212 -6.11 -30.70 -21.83
N ASN A 213 -5.17 -29.77 -21.69
CA ASN A 213 -4.32 -29.62 -20.53
C ASN A 213 -5.01 -28.72 -19.51
N LEU A 214 -4.99 -29.09 -18.23
CA LEU A 214 -5.54 -28.29 -17.14
C LEU A 214 -4.46 -27.93 -16.13
N SER A 215 -4.50 -26.67 -15.70
CA SER A 215 -3.52 -26.08 -14.81
C SER A 215 -4.20 -25.36 -13.63
N PRO A 216 -4.74 -26.11 -12.65
CA PRO A 216 -5.28 -25.48 -11.44
C PRO A 216 -4.15 -24.81 -10.65
N ASN A 217 -4.42 -23.61 -10.15
CA ASN A 217 -3.44 -22.79 -9.47
C ASN A 217 -4.04 -22.02 -8.29
N LEU A 218 -3.17 -21.73 -7.33
CA LEU A 218 -3.47 -20.98 -6.12
C LEU A 218 -2.38 -19.95 -5.91
N ALA A 219 -2.76 -18.71 -5.64
CA ALA A 219 -1.86 -17.68 -5.15
C ALA A 219 -2.33 -17.19 -3.79
N TRP A 220 -1.39 -16.99 -2.87
CA TRP A 220 -1.61 -16.50 -1.53
C TRP A 220 -0.69 -15.32 -1.26
N SER A 221 -1.22 -14.32 -0.57
CA SER A 221 -0.48 -13.15 -0.14
C SER A 221 -0.81 -12.79 1.29
N HIS A 222 0.22 -12.41 2.05
CA HIS A 222 0.04 -11.89 3.40
C HIS A 222 1.11 -10.85 3.72
N ASP A 223 0.66 -9.66 4.08
CA ASP A 223 1.48 -8.58 4.64
C ASP A 223 1.43 -8.73 6.16
N VAL A 224 2.53 -9.22 6.74
CA VAL A 224 2.48 -9.81 8.08
C VAL A 224 2.53 -8.75 9.15
N ASN A 225 3.47 -7.82 9.06
CA ASN A 225 3.64 -6.78 10.05
C ASN A 225 4.23 -5.52 9.44
N GLY A 226 3.81 -4.38 9.98
CA GLY A 226 4.25 -3.07 9.56
C GLY A 226 3.58 -2.57 8.29
N VAL A 227 3.63 -1.26 8.11
CA VAL A 227 3.11 -0.58 6.93
C VAL A 227 4.27 0.11 6.22
N GLY A 228 4.29 0.02 4.90
CA GLY A 228 5.32 0.66 4.09
C GLY A 228 4.87 0.81 2.63
N PRO A 229 5.78 1.20 1.73
CA PRO A 229 5.45 1.36 0.32
C PRO A 229 4.89 0.10 -0.37
N ASN A 230 5.26 -1.10 0.12
CA ASN A 230 4.87 -2.37 -0.50
C ASN A 230 3.95 -3.23 0.38
N PHE A 231 3.78 -2.88 1.66
CA PHE A 231 3.14 -3.74 2.64
C PHE A 231 2.12 -2.96 3.44
N GLU A 232 0.98 -3.59 3.70
CA GLU A 232 -0.03 -3.06 4.58
C GLU A 232 -0.41 -4.08 5.66
N GLU A 233 -0.09 -3.79 6.90
CA GLU A 233 -0.16 -4.76 8.00
C GLU A 233 -1.51 -5.49 8.09
N GLY A 234 -1.43 -6.82 8.06
CA GLY A 234 -2.55 -7.74 8.19
C GLY A 234 -3.32 -8.00 6.88
N ASN A 235 -3.01 -7.28 5.80
CA ASN A 235 -3.63 -7.47 4.48
C ASN A 235 -3.31 -8.86 3.93
N LYS A 236 -4.34 -9.55 3.43
CA LYS A 236 -4.26 -10.87 2.84
C LYS A 236 -5.05 -10.91 1.55
N ALA A 237 -4.62 -11.76 0.64
CA ALA A 237 -5.42 -12.12 -0.52
C ALA A 237 -5.16 -13.57 -0.91
N ILE A 238 -6.22 -14.24 -1.35
CA ILE A 238 -6.16 -15.56 -1.95
C ILE A 238 -6.77 -15.52 -3.35
N SER A 239 -6.09 -16.12 -4.32
CA SER A 239 -6.61 -16.31 -5.67
C SER A 239 -6.60 -17.78 -6.02
N LEU A 240 -7.75 -18.29 -6.44
CA LEU A 240 -7.92 -19.64 -6.95
C LEU A 240 -8.24 -19.57 -8.43
N GLY A 241 -7.56 -20.37 -9.25
CA GLY A 241 -7.76 -20.35 -10.69
C GLY A 241 -7.58 -21.71 -11.34
N VAL A 242 -8.08 -21.82 -12.55
CA VAL A 242 -7.82 -22.92 -13.46
C VAL A 242 -7.57 -22.35 -14.85
N ASP A 243 -6.46 -22.76 -15.44
CA ASP A 243 -6.15 -22.50 -16.83
C ASP A 243 -6.37 -23.77 -17.64
N ALA A 244 -6.92 -23.64 -18.84
CA ALA A 244 -7.11 -24.72 -19.78
C ALA A 244 -6.43 -24.36 -21.10
N ASP A 245 -5.71 -25.32 -21.67
CA ASP A 245 -5.08 -25.21 -22.98
C ASP A 245 -5.47 -26.40 -23.84
N TYR A 246 -5.93 -26.13 -25.06
CA TYR A 246 -6.19 -27.14 -26.08
C TYR A 246 -5.25 -26.93 -27.26
N MET A 247 -4.27 -27.83 -27.37
CA MET A 247 -3.29 -27.90 -28.46
C MET A 247 -2.50 -26.59 -28.69
N ASN A 248 -2.32 -25.73 -27.68
CA ASN A 248 -1.75 -24.37 -27.83
C ASN A 248 -2.52 -23.45 -28.80
N THR A 249 -3.69 -23.86 -29.28
CA THR A 249 -4.55 -23.06 -30.18
C THR A 249 -5.59 -22.30 -29.39
N TYR A 250 -6.23 -22.96 -28.42
CA TYR A 250 -7.30 -22.37 -27.63
C TYR A 250 -6.91 -22.36 -26.15
N THR A 251 -6.91 -21.18 -25.55
CA THR A 251 -6.63 -21.01 -24.13
C THR A 251 -7.87 -20.45 -23.44
N ALA A 252 -8.14 -20.92 -22.24
CA ALA A 252 -9.18 -20.37 -21.37
C ALA A 252 -8.65 -20.26 -19.96
N SER A 253 -9.03 -19.22 -19.24
CA SER A 253 -8.74 -19.11 -17.80
C SER A 253 -9.96 -18.64 -17.04
N LEU A 254 -10.12 -19.17 -15.83
CA LEU A 254 -11.10 -18.72 -14.86
C LEU A 254 -10.41 -18.59 -13.50
N SER A 255 -10.61 -17.47 -12.83
CA SER A 255 -10.06 -17.21 -11.50
C SER A 255 -11.00 -16.41 -10.63
N TYR A 256 -10.91 -16.62 -9.32
CA TYR A 256 -11.57 -15.85 -8.28
C TYR A 256 -10.52 -15.36 -7.30
N THR A 257 -10.54 -14.07 -6.97
CA THR A 257 -9.66 -13.45 -5.99
C THR A 257 -10.49 -12.83 -4.86
N ASP A 258 -10.08 -13.13 -3.64
CA ASP A 258 -10.67 -12.68 -2.38
C ASP A 258 -9.61 -11.91 -1.58
N TYR A 259 -9.92 -10.67 -1.19
CA TYR A 259 -9.09 -9.81 -0.37
C TYR A 259 -9.68 -9.73 1.04
N PHE A 260 -8.86 -9.90 2.07
CA PHE A 260 -9.35 -9.87 3.44
C PHE A 260 -8.27 -9.44 4.44
N GLY A 261 -8.70 -8.99 5.62
CA GLY A 261 -7.78 -8.47 6.63
C GLY A 261 -7.15 -7.12 6.25
N GLY A 262 -6.30 -6.63 7.13
CA GLY A 262 -5.75 -5.28 7.07
C GLY A 262 -6.78 -4.24 7.51
N LYS A 263 -6.56 -3.61 8.66
CA LYS A 263 -7.50 -2.59 9.19
C LYS A 263 -7.52 -1.33 8.32
N TRP A 264 -6.37 -0.99 7.73
CA TRP A 264 -6.16 0.25 6.98
C TRP A 264 -6.31 0.06 5.47
N ASN A 265 -6.92 -1.05 5.09
CA ASN A 265 -6.91 -1.54 3.73
C ASN A 265 -8.20 -1.11 3.03
N SER A 266 -8.06 -0.36 1.94
CA SER A 266 -9.20 0.13 1.15
C SER A 266 -9.62 -0.80 0.01
N ILE A 267 -9.01 -1.98 -0.09
CA ILE A 267 -9.31 -2.98 -1.13
C ILE A 267 -9.89 -4.30 -0.58
N THR A 268 -10.04 -4.45 0.74
CA THR A 268 -10.59 -5.65 1.42
C THR A 268 -11.98 -6.05 0.94
N ASP A 269 -12.72 -5.18 0.26
CA ASP A 269 -14.08 -5.45 -0.23
C ASP A 269 -14.17 -5.49 -1.77
N ARG A 270 -13.02 -5.65 -2.44
CA ARG A 270 -12.89 -5.58 -3.91
C ARG A 270 -12.63 -6.93 -4.56
N ASP A 271 -13.32 -7.96 -4.09
CA ASP A 271 -13.25 -9.30 -4.64
C ASP A 271 -13.77 -9.34 -6.08
N TYR A 272 -13.20 -10.22 -6.91
CA TYR A 272 -13.60 -10.32 -8.31
C TYR A 272 -13.40 -11.71 -8.90
N VAL A 273 -14.19 -12.00 -9.93
CA VAL A 273 -14.01 -13.14 -10.83
C VAL A 273 -13.45 -12.61 -12.15
N ALA A 274 -12.43 -13.26 -12.68
CA ALA A 274 -11.89 -12.98 -14.01
C ALA A 274 -11.96 -14.23 -14.88
N ALA A 275 -12.44 -14.05 -16.11
CA ALA A 275 -12.48 -15.08 -17.14
C ALA A 275 -11.83 -14.54 -18.41
N SER A 276 -11.05 -15.37 -19.10
CA SER A 276 -10.46 -15.02 -20.38
C SER A 276 -10.47 -16.20 -21.35
N PHE A 277 -10.47 -15.89 -22.64
CA PHE A 277 -10.40 -16.86 -23.73
C PHE A 277 -9.49 -16.29 -24.82
N GLY A 278 -8.59 -17.12 -25.34
CA GLY A 278 -7.62 -16.77 -26.37
C GLY A 278 -7.62 -17.79 -27.51
N VAL A 279 -7.35 -17.30 -28.71
CA VAL A 279 -7.15 -18.12 -29.92
C VAL A 279 -5.84 -17.69 -30.58
N ASN A 280 -4.97 -18.64 -30.87
CA ASN A 280 -3.71 -18.44 -31.57
C ASN A 280 -3.80 -18.98 -33.00
N PHE A 281 -3.30 -18.24 -33.99
CA PHE A 281 -3.39 -18.55 -35.43
C PHE A 281 -2.06 -18.40 -36.14
#